data_AF-A0A0E9PC02-F1
#
_entry.id   AF-A0A0E9PC02-F1
#
_cell.length_a   1.000
_cell.length_b   1.000
_cell.length_c   1.000
_cell.angle_alpha   90.00
_cell.angle_beta   90.00
_cell.angle_gamma   90.00
#
_symmetry.space_group_name_H-M   'P 1'
#
loop_
_entity.id
_entity.type
_entity.pdbx_description
1 polymer ?
#
loop_
_entity_poly.entity_id
_entity_poly.type
_entity_poly.pdbx_seq_one_letter_code
_entity_poly.pdbx_strand_id
1 'polypeptide(L)'
;MWPSSLLQTPEWQDSDSCQKCEQPFFWNFKQMWDSKKIGLRQHHCRKCGQAVCGKCSPKTLHHPDSWGLSFEVRVCDPCHESITDEDRAPRQTFTTASMASCTCTLSPPEAGC
;
A
#
# COMPACT_ATOMS: atom_id res chain seq x y z
N MET A 1 30.16 -10.61 1.27
CA MET A 1 29.11 -10.74 2.30
C MET A 1 28.15 -9.59 2.09
N TRP A 2 26.94 -9.85 1.58
CA TRP A 2 25.91 -8.81 1.38
C TRP A 2 25.38 -8.41 2.77
N PRO A 3 25.16 -7.11 3.08
CA PRO A 3 24.68 -6.72 4.40
C PRO A 3 23.25 -7.23 4.61
N SER A 4 23.03 -7.98 5.69
CA SER A 4 21.78 -8.65 6.08
C SER A 4 20.66 -7.70 6.53
N SER A 5 20.66 -6.45 6.11
CA SER A 5 19.65 -5.45 6.49
C SER A 5 18.75 -5.05 5.32
N LEU A 6 18.47 -5.99 4.41
CA LEU A 6 17.31 -5.88 3.54
C LEU A 6 16.10 -6.19 4.41
N LEU A 7 15.23 -5.21 4.65
CA LEU A 7 13.91 -5.42 5.23
C LEU A 7 13.19 -6.46 4.36
N GLN A 8 13.25 -7.74 4.73
CA GLN A 8 12.54 -8.78 4.02
C GLN A 8 11.06 -8.44 4.07
N THR A 9 10.42 -8.39 2.91
CA THR A 9 8.97 -8.31 2.85
C THR A 9 8.42 -9.49 3.65
N PRO A 10 7.58 -9.25 4.67
CA PRO A 10 7.10 -10.32 5.53
C PRO A 10 6.33 -11.34 4.70
N GLU A 11 6.42 -12.59 5.12
CA GLU A 11 5.58 -13.65 4.59
C GLU A 11 4.10 -13.29 4.78
N TRP A 12 3.31 -13.53 3.75
CA TRP A 12 1.87 -13.29 3.81
C TRP A 12 1.23 -14.37 4.65
N GLN A 13 0.52 -13.93 5.69
CA GLN A 13 -0.23 -14.83 6.55
C GLN A 13 -1.54 -15.23 5.87
N ASP A 14 -1.87 -16.51 5.99
CA ASP A 14 -3.18 -17.01 5.62
C ASP A 14 -4.13 -16.93 6.84
N SER A 15 -5.36 -16.49 6.60
CA SER A 15 -6.40 -16.36 7.63
C SER A 15 -7.77 -16.31 6.97
N ASP A 16 -8.73 -16.98 7.61
CA ASP A 16 -10.13 -17.01 7.16
C ASP A 16 -10.95 -15.79 7.56
N SER A 17 -10.40 -14.95 8.43
CA SER A 17 -11.02 -13.70 8.90
C SER A 17 -10.02 -12.56 8.87
N CYS A 18 -10.54 -11.33 8.79
CA CYS A 18 -9.72 -10.13 8.89
C CYS A 18 -8.99 -10.10 10.26
N GLN A 19 -7.66 -10.05 10.26
CA GLN A 19 -6.85 -10.00 11.50
C GLN A 19 -6.92 -8.66 12.24
N LYS A 20 -7.84 -7.75 11.84
CA LYS A 20 -8.09 -6.45 12.49
C LYS A 20 -9.52 -6.29 13.01
N CYS A 21 -10.53 -6.82 12.31
CA CYS A 21 -11.94 -6.67 12.68
C CYS A 21 -12.70 -7.99 12.77
N GLU A 22 -12.00 -9.12 12.61
CA GLU A 22 -12.47 -10.50 12.77
C GLU A 22 -13.61 -10.92 11.84
N GLN A 23 -14.05 -10.04 10.94
CA GLN A 23 -15.08 -10.37 9.96
C GLN A 23 -14.57 -11.46 9.01
N PRO A 24 -15.40 -12.47 8.70
CA PRO A 24 -15.01 -13.58 7.84
C PRO A 24 -14.77 -13.09 6.40
N PHE A 25 -13.79 -13.70 5.74
CA PHE A 25 -13.61 -13.54 4.30
C PHE A 25 -14.58 -14.41 3.52
N PHE A 26 -14.74 -14.11 2.24
CA PHE A 26 -15.79 -14.70 1.40
C PHE A 26 -15.72 -16.23 1.24
N TRP A 27 -14.57 -16.86 1.48
CA TRP A 27 -14.41 -18.32 1.41
C TRP A 27 -14.77 -19.03 2.72
N ASN A 28 -14.90 -18.31 3.84
CA ASN A 28 -15.36 -18.93 5.08
C ASN A 28 -16.89 -19.00 5.12
N PHE A 29 -17.45 -19.87 4.26
CA PHE A 29 -18.89 -20.07 4.12
C PHE A 29 -19.56 -20.44 5.45
N LYS A 30 -18.89 -21.24 6.28
CA LYS A 30 -19.43 -21.65 7.58
C LYS A 30 -19.64 -20.44 8.49
N GLN A 31 -18.62 -19.61 8.71
CA GLN A 31 -18.77 -18.41 9.54
C GLN A 31 -19.70 -17.38 8.91
N MET A 32 -19.71 -17.23 7.58
CA MET A 32 -20.64 -16.33 6.89
C MET A 32 -22.10 -16.72 7.12
N TRP A 33 -22.41 -18.01 7.03
CA TRP A 33 -23.75 -18.56 7.26
C TRP A 33 -24.16 -18.41 8.73
N ASP A 34 -23.27 -18.80 9.65
CA ASP A 34 -23.51 -18.74 11.10
C ASP A 34 -23.77 -17.29 11.55
N SER A 35 -23.04 -16.32 11.01
CA SER A 35 -23.16 -14.90 11.34
C SER A 35 -24.16 -14.12 10.50
N LYS A 36 -24.76 -14.74 9.46
CA LYS A 36 -25.65 -14.11 8.45
C LYS A 36 -25.04 -12.86 7.80
N LYS A 37 -23.73 -12.85 7.57
CA LYS A 37 -22.99 -11.72 6.98
C LYS A 37 -22.34 -12.11 5.67
N ILE A 38 -22.35 -11.19 4.71
CA ILE A 38 -21.58 -11.33 3.48
C ILE A 38 -20.09 -11.21 3.82
N GLY A 39 -19.28 -12.17 3.38
CA GLY A 39 -17.85 -12.19 3.64
C GLY A 39 -17.12 -11.08 2.88
N LEU A 40 -15.96 -10.70 3.41
CA LEU A 40 -15.14 -9.63 2.85
C LEU A 40 -14.13 -10.16 1.83
N ARG A 41 -13.65 -9.30 0.93
CA ARG A 41 -12.47 -9.58 0.09
C ARG A 41 -11.21 -9.48 0.96
N GLN A 42 -10.33 -10.48 0.87
CA GLN A 42 -9.02 -10.45 1.54
C GLN A 42 -8.04 -9.59 0.77
N HIS A 43 -7.22 -8.87 1.53
CA HIS A 43 -6.05 -8.16 1.11
C HIS A 43 -4.92 -8.46 2.10
N HIS A 44 -3.66 -8.32 1.69
CA HIS A 44 -2.53 -8.42 2.61
C HIS A 44 -1.91 -7.05 2.89
N CYS A 45 -1.51 -6.79 4.13
CA CYS A 45 -0.68 -5.63 4.42
C CYS A 45 0.76 -5.91 3.97
N ARG A 46 1.31 -5.08 3.08
CA ARG A 46 2.67 -5.31 2.54
C ARG A 46 3.79 -5.07 3.57
N LYS A 47 3.49 -4.37 4.67
CA LYS A 47 4.44 -4.08 5.77
C LYS A 47 4.47 -5.17 6.85
N CYS A 48 3.35 -5.85 7.15
CA CYS A 48 3.29 -6.88 8.21
C CYS A 48 2.82 -8.26 7.75
N GLY A 49 2.42 -8.42 6.49
CA GLY A 49 1.98 -9.70 5.92
C GLY A 49 0.56 -10.14 6.31
N GLN A 50 -0.11 -9.44 7.23
CA GLN A 50 -1.42 -9.86 7.76
C GLN A 50 -2.55 -9.77 6.72
N ALA A 51 -3.47 -10.73 6.79
CA ALA A 51 -4.72 -10.76 6.04
C ALA A 51 -5.73 -9.77 6.63
N VAL A 52 -6.13 -8.79 5.83
CA VAL A 52 -6.98 -7.66 6.21
C VAL A 52 -8.06 -7.40 5.17
N CYS A 53 -9.18 -6.83 5.57
CA CYS A 53 -10.22 -6.40 4.64
C CYS A 53 -9.96 -4.98 4.13
N GLY A 54 -10.72 -4.55 3.12
CA GLY A 54 -10.58 -3.20 2.54
C GLY A 54 -10.83 -2.07 3.54
N LYS A 55 -11.73 -2.28 4.52
CA LYS A 55 -12.05 -1.28 5.56
C LYS A 55 -10.91 -1.08 6.58
N CYS A 56 -10.11 -2.12 6.84
CA CYS A 56 -8.98 -2.07 7.78
C CYS A 56 -7.64 -1.80 7.09
N SER A 57 -7.68 -1.56 5.77
CA SER A 57 -6.52 -1.19 4.97
C SER A 57 -6.86 -0.14 3.90
N PRO A 58 -7.59 0.94 4.23
CA PRO A 58 -8.06 1.92 3.25
C PRO A 58 -6.91 2.71 2.62
N LYS A 59 -5.77 2.82 3.31
CA LYS A 59 -4.64 3.65 2.92
C LYS A 59 -3.52 2.83 2.28
N THR A 60 -2.68 3.58 1.59
CA THR A 60 -1.50 3.12 0.89
C THR A 60 -0.32 3.99 1.29
N LEU A 61 0.88 3.44 1.19
CA LEU A 61 2.12 4.13 1.58
C LEU A 61 3.16 3.98 0.49
N HIS A 62 3.98 5.01 0.34
CA HIS A 62 5.20 4.93 -0.45
C HIS A 62 6.20 4.08 0.32
N HIS A 63 6.45 2.86 -0.16
CA HIS A 63 7.52 2.05 0.39
C HIS A 63 8.78 2.26 -0.45
N PRO A 64 9.91 2.65 0.14
CA PRO A 64 11.19 2.62 -0.54
C PRO A 64 11.56 1.17 -0.77
N ASP A 65 11.30 0.66 -1.98
CA ASP A 65 11.77 -0.66 -2.33
C ASP A 65 13.30 -0.64 -2.48
N SER A 66 13.92 -1.77 -2.17
CA SER A 66 15.36 -2.03 -2.26
C SER A 66 15.97 -1.74 -3.65
N TRP A 67 15.14 -1.67 -4.69
CA TRP A 67 15.55 -1.43 -6.08
C TRP A 67 15.46 0.04 -6.53
N GLY A 68 15.22 0.97 -5.59
CA GLY A 68 15.24 2.42 -5.87
C GLY A 68 14.01 2.96 -6.60
N LEU A 69 12.96 2.15 -6.76
CA LEU A 69 11.67 2.55 -7.29
C LEU A 69 10.64 2.55 -6.16
N SER A 70 10.15 3.73 -5.79
CA SER A 70 9.10 3.87 -4.78
C SER A 70 7.74 3.53 -5.39
N PHE A 71 7.11 2.45 -4.92
CA PHE A 71 5.74 2.12 -5.30
C PHE A 71 4.79 2.34 -4.12
N GLU A 72 3.56 2.70 -4.47
CA GLU A 72 2.48 2.84 -3.50
C GLU A 72 1.92 1.45 -3.16
N VAL A 73 2.09 1.02 -1.91
CA VAL A 73 1.69 -0.30 -1.43
C VAL A 73 0.60 -0.21 -0.37
N ARG A 74 -0.33 -1.17 -0.37
CA ARG A 74 -1.42 -1.23 0.61
C ARG A 74 -0.91 -1.65 1.99
N VAL A 75 -1.35 -0.92 3.00
CA VAL A 75 -1.01 -1.16 4.41
C VAL A 75 -2.27 -1.19 5.29
N CYS A 76 -2.21 -1.89 6.41
CA CYS A 76 -3.27 -1.78 7.42
C CYS A 76 -3.14 -0.46 8.19
N ASP A 77 -4.23 0.01 8.80
CA ASP A 77 -4.24 1.27 9.55
C ASP A 77 -3.12 1.37 10.61
N PRO A 78 -2.85 0.34 11.44
CA PRO A 78 -1.74 0.38 12.40
C PRO A 78 -0.37 0.52 11.74
N CYS A 79 -0.18 -0.12 10.58
CA CYS A 79 1.07 0.01 9.82
C CYS A 79 1.20 1.40 9.20
N HIS A 80 0.09 2.01 8.77
CA HIS A 80 0.08 3.37 8.27
C HIS A 80 0.42 4.39 9.36
N GLU A 81 -0.08 4.21 10.58
CA GLU A 81 0.20 5.11 11.71
C GLU A 81 1.63 4.96 12.26
N SER A 82 2.22 3.77 12.14
CA SER A 82 3.59 3.49 12.59
C SER A 82 4.70 4.15 11.77
N ILE A 83 4.36 4.82 10.67
CA ILE A 83 5.34 5.45 9.78
C ILE A 83 5.58 6.89 10.23
N THR A 84 6.82 7.22 10.60
CA THR A 84 7.24 8.58 10.95
C THR A 84 7.40 9.44 9.69
N ASP A 85 7.44 10.76 9.86
CA ASP A 85 7.50 11.75 8.76
C ASP A 85 8.68 11.52 7.79
N GLU A 86 9.76 10.88 8.26
CA GLU A 86 10.95 10.56 7.45
C GLU A 86 10.71 9.56 6.32
N ASP A 87 9.79 8.60 6.49
CA ASP A 87 9.39 7.63 5.46
C ASP A 87 8.28 8.18 4.55
N ARG A 88 7.66 9.29 4.94
CA ARG A 88 6.58 9.96 4.19
C ARG A 88 7.12 10.94 3.15
N ALA A 89 8.37 11.38 3.29
CA ALA A 89 8.98 12.29 2.34
C ALA A 89 9.16 11.57 0.99
N PRO A 90 8.55 12.04 -0.11
CA PRO A 90 9.02 11.68 -1.44
C PRO A 90 10.44 12.24 -1.54
N ARG A 91 11.46 11.39 -1.33
CA ARG A 91 12.85 11.78 -1.53
C ARG A 91 13.13 11.90 -3.02
N GLN A 92 12.59 12.95 -3.64
CA GLN A 92 13.13 13.53 -4.85
C GLN A 92 13.68 14.90 -4.47
N THR A 93 14.85 14.90 -3.84
CA THR A 93 15.70 16.09 -3.81
C THR A 93 16.30 16.26 -5.19
N PHE A 94 15.60 16.94 -6.09
CA PHE A 94 16.27 17.57 -7.23
C PHE A 94 17.11 18.71 -6.66
N THR A 95 18.36 18.42 -6.29
CA THR A 95 19.32 19.47 -5.96
C THR A 95 19.45 20.37 -7.17
N THR A 96 19.17 21.64 -6.96
CA THR A 96 19.21 22.74 -7.93
C THR A 96 20.53 22.78 -8.70
N ALA A 97 20.47 22.39 -9.97
CA ALA A 97 21.24 23.00 -11.03
C ALA A 97 20.31 23.23 -12.23
N SER A 98 19.87 24.49 -12.35
CA SER A 98 19.16 25.10 -13.48
C SER A 98 17.72 24.66 -13.76
N MET A 99 16.80 25.61 -13.58
CA MET A 99 15.44 25.57 -14.07
C MET A 99 15.40 25.36 -15.59
N ALA A 100 14.70 24.32 -16.04
CA ALA A 100 13.98 24.34 -17.30
C ALA A 100 12.63 23.65 -17.07
N SER A 101 11.60 24.47 -16.89
CA SER A 101 10.23 24.08 -16.59
C SER A 101 9.67 23.09 -17.61
N CYS A 102 9.27 21.91 -17.15
CA CYS A 102 8.30 21.08 -17.88
C CYS A 102 6.98 21.11 -17.11
N THR A 103 6.14 22.09 -17.42
CA THR A 103 4.73 22.09 -17.03
C THR A 103 3.94 21.26 -18.04
N CYS A 104 3.50 20.07 -17.62
CA CYS A 104 2.44 19.34 -18.31
C CYS A 104 1.11 20.03 -18.03
N THR A 105 0.63 20.85 -18.97
CA THR A 105 -0.77 21.30 -19.01
C THR A 105 -1.46 20.67 -20.20
N LEU A 106 -2.56 19.97 -19.91
CA LEU A 106 -3.50 19.34 -20.83
C LEU A 106 -4.03 20.35 -21.87
N SER A 107 -4.17 19.91 -23.13
CA SER A 107 -4.57 20.66 -24.35
C SER A 107 -5.96 21.34 -24.30
N PRO A 108 -6.38 22.22 -25.25
CA PRO A 108 -6.88 21.79 -26.59
C PRO A 108 -6.66 22.86 -27.72
N PRO A 109 -7.40 22.86 -28.88
CA PRO A 109 -6.85 22.84 -30.24
C PRO A 109 -6.88 24.20 -30.98
N GLU A 110 -6.43 24.18 -32.25
CA GLU A 110 -6.67 25.13 -33.35
C GLU A 110 -5.50 26.04 -33.78
N ALA A 111 -5.13 25.84 -35.07
CA ALA A 111 -5.01 26.85 -36.13
C ALA A 111 -3.69 26.78 -36.93
N GLY A 112 -3.76 26.09 -38.07
CA GLY A 112 -3.46 26.68 -39.37
C GLY A 112 -2.01 26.99 -39.75
N CYS A 113 -1.53 26.27 -40.76
CA CYS A 113 -0.91 26.87 -41.95
C CYS A 113 -1.59 26.27 -43.18
#